data_AF-A0A941PNK7-F1
#
_entry.id   AF-A0A941PNK7-F1
#
_cell.length_a   1.000
_cell.length_b   1.000
_cell.length_c   1.000
_cell.angle_alpha   90.00
_cell.angle_beta   90.00
_cell.angle_gamma   90.00
#
_symmetry.space_group_name_H-M   'P 1'
#
loop_
_entity.id
_entity.type
_entity.pdbx_description
1 polymer ?
#
loop_
_entity_poly.entity_id
_entity_poly.type
_entity_poly.pdbx_seq_one_letter_code
_entity_poly.pdbx_strand_id
1 'polypeptide(L)'
;EAMFQQLADELNAAPIQHIGKLLVLWRPKPAKTHEPDEDRRAGPKDVKVLKYSKRGGQRPEVRVVRVLGNQRLTPGGKLKKAPVKQKSIKKARHD
;
A
#
# COMPACT_ATOMS: atom_id res chain seq x y z
N GLU A 1 26.77 -32.77 -14.32
CA GLU A 1 26.71 -32.25 -12.94
C GLU A 1 27.82 -31.28 -12.55
N ALA A 2 29.06 -31.42 -13.04
CA ALA A 2 30.15 -30.48 -12.71
C ALA A 2 29.77 -29.00 -12.91
N MET A 3 29.12 -28.67 -14.03
CA MET A 3 28.63 -27.30 -14.31
C MET A 3 27.59 -26.79 -13.30
N PHE A 4 26.77 -27.68 -12.73
CA PHE A 4 25.75 -27.30 -11.74
C PHE A 4 26.39 -26.89 -10.41
N GLN A 5 27.43 -27.63 -9.99
CA GLN A 5 28.19 -27.30 -8.79
C GLN A 5 29.02 -26.03 -8.97
N GLN A 6 29.69 -25.87 -10.12
CA GLN A 6 30.45 -24.65 -10.43
C GLN A 6 29.57 -23.39 -10.35
N LEU A 7 28.37 -23.42 -10.92
CA LEU A 7 27.45 -22.27 -10.87
C LEU A 7 26.91 -22.02 -9.45
N ALA A 8 26.72 -23.07 -8.65
CA ALA A 8 26.30 -22.94 -7.25
C ALA A 8 27.37 -22.22 -6.41
N ASP A 9 28.65 -22.61 -6.61
CA ASP A 9 29.79 -22.01 -5.93
C ASP A 9 29.99 -20.53 -6.34
N GLU A 10 29.96 -20.23 -7.64
CA GLU A 10 30.13 -18.87 -8.16
C GLU A 10 29.02 -17.91 -7.69
N LEU A 11 27.78 -18.39 -7.66
CA LEU A 11 26.61 -17.57 -7.30
C LEU A 11 26.32 -17.54 -5.80
N ASN A 12 27.11 -18.28 -5.01
CA ASN A 12 26.88 -18.51 -3.58
C ASN A 12 25.40 -18.92 -3.33
N ALA A 13 24.97 -19.94 -4.08
CA ALA A 13 23.61 -20.46 -4.10
C ALA A 13 23.61 -21.95 -3.79
N ALA A 14 22.55 -22.45 -3.16
CA ALA A 14 22.41 -23.87 -2.87
C ALA A 14 21.92 -24.63 -4.12
N PRO A 15 22.58 -25.74 -4.51
CA PRO A 15 22.12 -26.60 -5.61
C PRO A 15 20.93 -27.45 -5.16
N ILE A 16 19.74 -27.20 -5.68
CA ILE A 16 18.51 -27.90 -5.29
C ILE A 16 18.23 -29.12 -6.18
N GLN A 17 18.13 -28.90 -7.50
CA GLN A 17 17.79 -29.97 -8.44
C GLN A 17 18.24 -29.61 -9.85
N HIS A 18 18.56 -30.62 -10.67
CA HIS A 18 18.62 -30.47 -12.12
C HIS A 18 17.53 -31.32 -12.77
N ILE A 19 16.78 -30.75 -13.72
CA ILE A 19 15.70 -31.44 -14.44
C ILE A 19 16.01 -31.33 -15.93
N GLY A 20 16.69 -32.34 -16.48
CA GLY A 20 17.17 -32.32 -17.86
C GLY A 20 18.11 -31.14 -18.12
N LYS A 21 17.59 -30.07 -18.74
CA LYS A 21 18.34 -28.85 -19.08
C LYS A 21 18.11 -27.68 -18.09
N LEU A 22 17.24 -27.85 -17.09
CA LEU A 22 16.94 -26.82 -16.10
C LEU A 22 17.79 -27.04 -14.84
N LEU A 23 18.43 -25.98 -14.35
CA LEU A 23 19.17 -25.96 -13.08
C LEU A 23 18.37 -25.14 -12.06
N VAL A 24 18.03 -25.76 -10.93
CA VAL A 24 17.29 -25.15 -9.84
C VAL A 24 18.27 -24.80 -8.71
N LEU A 25 18.44 -23.50 -8.46
CA LEU A 25 19.33 -22.94 -7.44
C LEU A 25 18.50 -22.12 -6.43
N TRP A 26 18.89 -22.14 -5.16
CA TRP A 26 18.26 -21.31 -4.11
C TRP A 26 19.25 -20.33 -3.50
N ARG A 27 18.80 -19.09 -3.25
CA ARG A 27 19.61 -18.05 -2.59
C ARG A 27 18.75 -17.23 -1.62
N PRO A 28 19.26 -16.89 -0.42
CA PRO A 28 18.55 -15.96 0.47
C PRO A 28 18.41 -14.59 -0.19
N LYS A 29 17.21 -14.04 -0.17
CA LYS A 29 16.95 -12.70 -0.70
C LYS A 29 17.61 -11.66 0.21
N PRO A 30 18.45 -10.75 -0.30
CA PRO A 30 19.03 -9.71 0.52
C PRO A 30 17.92 -8.80 1.09
N ALA A 31 18.14 -8.30 2.31
CA ALA A 31 17.21 -7.36 2.92
C ALA A 31 17.12 -6.11 2.06
N LYS A 32 15.90 -5.78 1.60
CA LYS A 32 15.67 -4.56 0.85
C LYS A 32 15.68 -3.40 1.84
N THR A 33 16.68 -2.52 1.74
CA THR A 33 16.68 -1.26 2.48
C THR A 33 15.54 -0.40 1.97
N HIS A 34 14.58 -0.09 2.84
CA HIS A 34 13.54 0.89 2.55
C HIS A 34 14.11 2.23 2.99
N GLU A 35 14.59 3.03 2.05
CA GLU A 35 14.94 4.42 2.34
C GLU A 35 13.67 5.18 2.79
N PRO A 36 13.72 5.94 3.89
CA PRO A 36 12.62 6.82 4.26
C PRO A 36 12.48 7.88 3.17
N ASP A 37 11.35 7.85 2.47
CA ASP A 37 10.96 8.91 1.54
C ASP A 37 10.37 10.06 2.36
N GLU A 38 11.15 11.12 2.55
CA GLU A 38 10.77 12.32 3.32
C GLU A 38 9.60 13.09 2.68
N ASP A 39 9.37 12.91 1.36
CA ASP A 39 8.23 13.50 0.65
C ASP A 39 6.95 12.66 0.75
N ARG A 40 7.04 11.47 1.38
CA ARG A 40 5.91 10.57 1.56
C ARG A 40 4.87 11.18 2.49
N ARG A 41 3.85 11.78 1.89
CA ARG A 41 2.68 12.27 2.62
C ARG A 41 1.97 11.12 3.35
N ALA A 42 1.27 11.48 4.42
CA ALA A 42 0.52 10.53 5.24
C ALA A 42 -0.36 9.61 4.38
N GLY A 43 -0.09 8.30 4.47
CA GLY A 43 -0.88 7.27 3.82
C GLY A 43 -2.31 7.23 4.36
N PRO A 44 -3.21 6.47 3.71
CA PRO A 44 -4.59 6.41 4.15
C PRO A 44 -4.72 5.84 5.56
N LYS A 45 -5.62 6.41 6.36
CA LYS A 45 -5.81 6.10 7.78
C LYS A 45 -7.18 5.49 8.03
N ASP A 46 -7.25 4.46 8.85
CA ASP A 46 -8.52 3.89 9.31
C ASP A 46 -8.93 4.55 10.63
N VAL A 47 -10.09 5.20 10.65
CA VAL A 47 -10.59 5.95 11.80
C VAL A 47 -11.90 5.32 12.28
N LYS A 48 -12.00 5.08 13.59
CA LYS A 48 -13.23 4.61 14.23
C LYS A 48 -14.15 5.81 14.52
N VAL A 49 -15.33 5.79 13.92
CA VAL A 49 -16.40 6.77 14.12
C VAL A 49 -17.48 6.15 14.98
N LEU A 50 -17.71 6.70 16.16
CA LEU A 50 -18.85 6.31 17.01
C LEU A 50 -20.07 7.14 16.63
N LYS A 51 -21.13 6.47 16.17
CA LYS A 51 -22.40 7.09 15.84
C LYS A 51 -23.38 6.87 16.98
N TYR A 52 -23.61 7.91 17.74
CA TYR A 52 -24.57 7.90 18.85
C TYR A 52 -26.01 8.03 18.34
N SER A 53 -26.92 7.23 18.91
CA SER A 53 -28.36 7.42 18.71
C SER A 53 -28.82 8.68 19.47
N LYS A 54 -29.83 9.36 18.94
CA LYS A 54 -30.47 10.49 19.64
C LYS A 54 -31.27 10.04 20.87
N ARG A 55 -31.66 8.76 20.93
CA ARG A 55 -32.37 8.18 22.08
C ARG A 55 -31.33 7.65 23.08
N GLY A 56 -31.40 8.13 24.32
CA GLY A 56 -30.54 7.68 25.42
C GLY A 56 -30.67 6.17 25.67
N GLY A 57 -29.61 5.54 26.17
CA GLY A 57 -29.57 4.11 26.52
C GLY A 57 -29.25 3.14 25.38
N GLN A 58 -29.19 3.62 24.13
CA GLN A 58 -28.77 2.79 22.99
C GLN A 58 -27.24 2.79 22.84
N ARG A 59 -26.66 1.61 22.59
CA ARG A 59 -25.23 1.48 22.34
C ARG A 59 -24.85 2.21 21.03
N PRO A 60 -23.74 2.97 20.99
CA PRO A 60 -23.30 3.63 19.77
C PRO A 60 -22.86 2.61 18.73
N GLU A 61 -23.19 2.87 17.47
CA GLU A 61 -22.66 2.09 16.35
C GLU A 61 -21.21 2.50 16.10
N VAL A 62 -20.28 1.55 16.16
CA VAL A 62 -18.88 1.77 15.77
C VAL A 62 -18.74 1.52 14.27
N ARG A 63 -18.34 2.54 13.52
CA ARG A 63 -18.05 2.43 12.08
C ARG A 63 -16.58 2.69 11.84
N VAL A 64 -15.92 1.81 11.10
CA VAL A 64 -14.53 2.02 10.67
C VAL A 64 -14.56 2.65 9.28
N VAL A 65 -13.94 3.82 9.14
CA VAL A 65 -13.89 4.56 7.87
C VAL A 65 -12.45 4.78 7.46
N ARG A 66 -12.12 4.39 6.22
CA ARG A 66 -10.84 4.67 5.57
C ARG A 66 -10.82 6.11 5.07
N VAL A 67 -9.90 6.92 5.59
CA VAL A 67 -9.64 8.31 5.19
C VAL A 67 -8.44 8.33 4.26
N LEU A 68 -8.66 8.71 3.00
CA LEU A 68 -7.57 8.91 2.02
C LEU A 68 -6.89 10.28 2.23
N GLY A 69 -5.67 10.45 1.72
CA GLY A 69 -4.88 11.68 1.92
C GLY A 69 -5.51 12.98 1.36
N ASN A 70 -6.49 12.88 0.44
CA ASN A 70 -7.24 14.01 -0.10
C ASN A 70 -8.61 14.22 0.56
N GLN A 71 -8.90 13.47 1.62
CA GLN A 71 -10.16 13.49 2.36
C GLN A 71 -9.95 13.95 3.80
N ARG A 72 -11.01 14.45 4.42
CA ARG A 72 -11.07 14.80 5.84
C ARG A 72 -12.34 14.25 6.47
N LEU A 73 -12.23 13.81 7.72
CA LEU A 73 -13.38 13.42 8.54
C LEU A 73 -13.97 14.67 9.21
N THR A 74 -15.28 14.84 9.15
CA THR A 74 -15.97 15.91 9.89
C THR A 74 -16.40 15.46 11.28
N PRO A 75 -16.74 16.38 12.21
CA PRO A 75 -17.23 16.02 13.55
C PRO A 75 -18.47 15.12 13.52
N GLY A 76 -19.33 15.25 12.50
CA GLY A 76 -20.49 14.38 12.29
C GLY A 76 -20.16 13.01 11.67
N GLY A 77 -18.89 12.64 11.57
CA GLY A 77 -18.44 11.35 11.03
C GLY A 77 -18.55 11.21 9.51
N LYS A 78 -18.75 12.31 8.77
CA LYS A 78 -18.84 12.29 7.30
C LYS A 78 -17.49 12.57 6.67
N LEU A 79 -17.18 11.83 5.61
CA LEU A 79 -15.96 12.05 4.83
C LEU A 79 -16.20 13.15 3.79
N LYS A 80 -15.32 14.15 3.76
CA LYS A 80 -15.39 15.29 2.83
C LYS A 80 -14.07 15.43 2.07
N LYS A 81 -14.16 15.85 0.81
CA LYS A 81 -13.02 16.26 -0.03
C LYS A 81 -13.23 17.67 -0.54
N ALA A 82 -12.18 18.32 -1.02
CA ALA A 82 -12.33 19.58 -1.73
C ALA A 82 -13.25 19.38 -2.97
N PRO A 83 -14.27 20.21 -3.19
CA PRO A 83 -15.12 20.10 -4.37
C PRO A 83 -14.29 20.42 -5.61
N VAL A 84 -14.46 19.61 -6.66
CA VAL A 84 -13.87 19.91 -7.97
C VAL A 84 -14.68 21.05 -8.57
N LYS A 85 -14.04 22.19 -8.80
CA LYS A 85 -14.67 23.34 -9.46
C LYS A 85 -14.75 23.06 -10.96
N GLN A 86 -15.91 23.30 -11.57
CA GLN A 86 -16.04 23.29 -13.02
C GLN A 86 -15.14 24.40 -13.59
N LYS A 87 -14.21 24.01 -14.47
CA LYS A 87 -13.38 24.94 -15.22
C LYS A 87 -13.98 25.12 -16.62
N SER A 88 -13.92 26.33 -17.16
CA SER A 88 -14.31 26.57 -18.55
C SER A 88 -13.45 25.72 -19.49
N ILE A 89 -14.05 25.19 -20.56
CA ILE A 89 -13.38 24.39 -21.58
C ILE A 89 -12.19 25.17 -22.19
N LYS A 90 -12.29 26.49 -22.32
CA LYS A 90 -11.21 27.37 -22.79
C LYS A 90 -10.01 27.48 -21.82
N LYS A 91 -10.22 27.22 -20.52
CA LYS A 91 -9.17 27.17 -19.49
C LYS A 91 -8.67 25.74 -19.22
N ALA A 92 -9.29 24.73 -19.86
CA ALA A 92 -8.96 23.32 -19.67
C ALA A 92 -7.93 22.82 -20.70
N ARG A 93 -7.79 23.51 -21.84
CA ARG A 93 -6.71 23.26 -22.80
C ARG A 93 -5.47 24.02 -22.33
N HIS A 94 -4.50 23.28 -21.83
CA HIS A 94 -3.12 23.71 -21.93
C HIS A 94 -2.71 23.34 -23.35
N ASP A 95 -2.39 24.34 -24.17
CA ASP A 95 -1.36 24.13 -25.19
C ASP A 95 -0.02 24.04 -24.42
#